data_AF-A0A1H3D0U6-F1
#
_entry.id   AF-A0A1H3D0U6-F1
#
_cell.length_a   1.000
_cell.length_b   1.000
_cell.length_c   1.000
_cell.angle_alpha   90.00
_cell.angle_beta   90.00
_cell.angle_gamma   90.00
#
_symmetry.space_group_name_H-M   'P 1'
#
loop_
_entity.id
_entity.type
_entity.pdbx_description
1 polymer ?
#
loop_
_entity_poly.entity_id
_entity_poly.type
_entity_poly.pdbx_seq_one_letter_code
_entity_poly.pdbx_strand_id
1 'polypeptide(L)'
;MKNSMTTAENNSIKSKYIVSVNILKMDKNGNHKSENLEYTFDEGELLEKRRSAIEKAQEITDSFNHDESFSSPSEAEDKGFRNFKAYSVDIYLIIEDEGEEYDYNIYGDEELVFESLEVEAKFFKKECEITKFIKVQDNEDETIEVIEENLYFLLS
;
A
#
# COMPACT_ATOMS: atom_id res chain seq x y z
N MET A 1 8.57 -23.47 47.94
CA MET A 1 7.63 -22.91 46.95
C MET A 1 8.48 -22.14 45.94
N LYS A 2 8.56 -22.62 44.70
CA LYS A 2 9.26 -21.91 43.61
C LYS A 2 8.22 -21.03 42.92
N ASN A 3 8.38 -19.71 43.02
CA ASN A 3 7.59 -18.77 42.24
C ASN A 3 8.09 -18.86 40.79
N SER A 4 7.29 -19.45 39.91
CA SER A 4 7.44 -19.26 38.47
C SER A 4 6.89 -17.88 38.14
N MET A 5 7.78 -16.92 37.90
CA MET A 5 7.46 -15.76 37.07
C MET A 5 7.36 -16.29 35.65
N THR A 6 6.14 -16.48 35.16
CA THR A 6 5.85 -16.50 33.74
C THR A 6 6.08 -15.07 33.24
N THR A 7 7.26 -14.83 32.66
CA THR A 7 7.43 -13.77 31.67
C THR A 7 6.40 -14.02 30.59
N ALA A 8 5.38 -13.16 30.51
CA ALA A 8 4.57 -13.06 29.31
C ALA A 8 5.56 -12.80 28.16
N GLU A 9 5.67 -13.75 27.24
CA GLU A 9 6.33 -13.51 25.97
C GLU A 9 5.56 -12.32 25.35
N ASN A 10 6.21 -11.17 25.26
CA ASN A 10 5.75 -10.12 24.37
C ASN A 10 5.84 -10.73 22.97
N ASN A 11 4.74 -11.35 22.52
CA ASN A 11 4.53 -11.64 21.11
C ASN A 11 4.50 -10.28 20.41
N SER A 12 5.66 -9.78 20.03
CA SER A 12 5.79 -8.57 19.24
C SER A 12 5.07 -8.83 17.93
N ILE A 13 3.95 -8.14 17.72
CA ILE A 13 3.28 -8.11 16.42
C ILE A 13 4.33 -7.67 15.39
N LYS A 14 4.51 -8.44 14.32
CA LYS A 14 5.42 -8.06 13.24
C LYS A 14 4.62 -7.37 12.15
N SER A 15 5.25 -6.42 11.49
CA SER A 15 4.64 -5.68 10.40
C SER A 15 5.66 -5.31 9.34
N LYS A 16 5.24 -5.41 8.08
CA LYS A 16 6.00 -5.02 6.89
C LYS A 16 5.08 -4.28 5.93
N TYR A 17 5.67 -3.45 5.07
CA TYR A 17 4.98 -2.88 3.93
C TYR A 17 5.48 -3.51 2.64
N ILE A 18 4.57 -3.77 1.70
CA ILE A 18 4.90 -4.28 0.37
C ILE A 18 4.35 -3.31 -0.66
N VAL A 19 5.21 -2.83 -1.57
CA VAL A 19 4.80 -2.12 -2.78
C VAL A 19 4.81 -3.12 -3.93
N SER A 20 3.64 -3.45 -4.46
CA SER A 20 3.47 -4.32 -5.61
C SER A 20 3.25 -3.47 -6.86
N VAL A 21 3.91 -3.83 -7.95
CA VAL A 21 3.81 -3.13 -9.23
C VAL A 21 3.55 -4.14 -10.32
N ASN A 22 2.40 -4.03 -10.96
CA ASN A 22 2.04 -4.85 -12.11
C ASN A 22 2.18 -4.00 -13.37
N ILE A 23 2.99 -4.45 -14.33
CA ILE A 23 3.25 -3.72 -15.58
C ILE A 23 2.74 -4.57 -16.73
N LEU A 24 1.84 -4.01 -17.54
CA LEU A 24 1.32 -4.64 -18.75
C LEU A 24 1.82 -3.89 -19.98
N LYS A 25 2.54 -4.57 -20.87
CA LYS A 25 3.05 -4.02 -22.13
C LYS A 25 2.44 -4.79 -23.30
N MET A 26 2.02 -4.08 -24.35
CA MET A 26 1.53 -4.66 -25.59
C MET A 26 2.22 -3.99 -26.79
N ASP A 27 2.75 -4.79 -27.70
CA ASP A 27 3.35 -4.28 -28.94
C ASP A 27 2.30 -4.09 -30.04
N LYS A 28 2.71 -3.40 -31.12
CA LYS A 28 1.90 -3.18 -32.34
C LYS A 28 1.36 -4.45 -33.03
N ASN A 29 1.88 -5.63 -32.70
CA ASN A 29 1.42 -6.91 -33.25
C ASN A 29 0.43 -7.61 -32.30
N GLY A 30 0.15 -7.02 -31.15
CA GLY A 30 -0.72 -7.55 -30.12
C GLY A 30 -0.05 -8.56 -29.18
N ASN A 31 1.28 -8.65 -29.17
CA ASN A 31 1.99 -9.47 -28.19
C ASN A 31 1.99 -8.76 -26.84
N HIS A 32 1.51 -9.45 -25.81
CA HIS A 32 1.50 -8.95 -24.44
C HIS A 32 2.69 -9.48 -23.63
N LYS A 33 3.20 -8.64 -22.72
CA LYS A 33 4.16 -9.00 -21.70
C LYS A 33 3.71 -8.41 -20.37
N SER A 34 3.59 -9.23 -19.34
CA SER A 34 3.39 -8.78 -17.97
C SER A 34 4.69 -8.91 -17.17
N GLU A 35 4.94 -7.94 -16.31
CA GLU A 35 6.05 -7.94 -15.34
C GLU A 35 5.48 -7.55 -13.98
N ASN A 36 5.74 -8.35 -12.95
CA ASN A 36 5.35 -8.05 -11.58
C ASN A 36 6.63 -7.78 -10.78
N LEU A 37 6.64 -6.67 -10.04
CA LEU A 37 7.74 -6.26 -9.17
C LEU A 37 7.21 -6.06 -7.76
N GLU A 38 7.95 -6.53 -6.77
CA GLU A 38 7.62 -6.35 -5.36
C GLU A 38 8.80 -5.72 -4.62
N TYR A 39 8.50 -4.74 -3.78
CA TYR A 39 9.46 -4.08 -2.89
C TYR A 39 8.98 -4.22 -1.45
N THR A 40 9.78 -4.89 -0.61
CA THR A 40 9.42 -5.18 0.79
C THR A 40 10.20 -4.28 1.76
N PHE A 41 9.47 -3.68 2.70
CA PHE A 41 9.99 -2.81 3.75
C PHE A 41 9.69 -3.43 5.12
N ASP A 42 10.62 -4.22 5.63
CA ASP A 42 10.49 -4.98 6.89
C ASP A 42 11.51 -4.55 7.97
N GLU A 43 12.49 -3.72 7.62
CA GLU A 43 13.50 -3.23 8.56
C GLU A 43 13.16 -1.83 9.09
N GLY A 44 13.54 -1.52 10.33
CA GLY A 44 13.37 -0.19 10.94
C GLY A 44 12.08 0.00 11.75
N GLU A 45 11.81 1.24 12.14
CA GLU A 45 10.59 1.61 12.86
C GLU A 45 9.36 1.60 11.93
N LEU A 46 8.18 1.29 12.45
CA LEU A 46 6.95 1.17 11.65
C LEU A 46 6.67 2.40 10.76
N LEU A 47 6.86 3.60 11.32
CA LEU A 47 6.68 4.85 10.58
C LEU A 47 7.70 5.02 9.44
N GLU A 48 8.93 4.57 9.63
CA GLU A 48 9.97 4.61 8.59
C GLU A 48 9.67 3.61 7.47
N LYS A 49 9.19 2.41 7.80
CA LYS A 49 8.73 1.41 6.83
C LYS A 49 7.60 2.00 5.96
N ARG A 50 6.60 2.61 6.59
CA ARG A 50 5.47 3.28 5.91
C ARG A 50 5.95 4.37 4.96
N ARG A 51 6.80 5.29 5.44
CA ARG A 51 7.36 6.38 4.63
C ARG A 51 8.12 5.86 3.43
N SER A 52 8.96 4.85 3.63
CA SER A 52 9.78 4.26 2.56
C SER A 52 8.92 3.58 1.49
N ALA A 53 7.85 2.88 1.89
CA ALA A 53 6.90 2.29 0.96
C ALA A 53 6.15 3.34 0.13
N ILE A 54 5.66 4.41 0.77
CA ILE A 54 4.98 5.50 0.08
C ILE A 54 5.92 6.25 -0.86
N GLU A 55 7.15 6.56 -0.42
CA GLU A 55 8.17 7.20 -1.27
C GLU A 55 8.47 6.33 -2.50
N LYS A 56 8.56 5.00 -2.33
CA LYS A 56 8.76 4.09 -3.44
C LYS A 56 7.58 4.06 -4.41
N ALA A 57 6.35 4.04 -3.90
CA ALA A 57 5.16 4.09 -4.74
C ALA A 57 5.07 5.41 -5.53
N GLN A 58 5.43 6.54 -4.91
CA GLN A 58 5.52 7.84 -5.56
C GLN A 58 6.60 7.86 -6.65
N GLU A 59 7.82 7.39 -6.35
CA GLU A 59 8.92 7.27 -7.32
C GLU A 59 8.49 6.48 -8.57
N ILE A 60 7.79 5.36 -8.36
CA ILE A 60 7.32 4.50 -9.44
C ILE A 60 6.22 5.21 -10.24
N THR A 61 5.19 5.73 -9.58
CA THR A 61 4.08 6.46 -10.23
C THR A 61 4.60 7.63 -11.06
N ASP A 62 5.52 8.42 -10.52
CA ASP A 62 6.17 9.51 -11.24
C ASP A 62 6.96 9.00 -12.44
N SER A 63 7.69 7.90 -12.32
CA SER A 63 8.47 7.33 -13.44
C SER A 63 7.60 6.92 -14.63
N PHE A 64 6.39 6.42 -14.38
CA PHE A 64 5.46 6.01 -15.44
C PHE A 64 4.68 7.17 -16.01
N ASN A 65 4.38 8.20 -15.22
CA ASN A 65 3.71 9.43 -15.69
C ASN A 65 4.56 10.24 -16.68
N HIS A 66 5.88 10.08 -16.65
CA HIS A 66 6.80 10.72 -17.59
C HIS A 66 7.13 9.87 -18.83
N ASP A 67 6.61 8.64 -18.91
CA ASP A 67 6.72 7.75 -20.06
C ASP A 67 5.37 7.73 -20.81
N GLU A 68 5.32 7.33 -22.09
CA GLU A 68 4.04 7.18 -22.83
C GLU A 68 3.27 5.95 -22.31
N SER A 69 2.81 6.01 -21.06
CA SER A 69 2.05 4.99 -20.35
C SER A 69 0.57 5.37 -20.29
N PHE A 70 -0.30 4.38 -20.20
CA PHE A 70 -1.77 4.51 -20.18
C PHE A 70 -2.32 3.73 -19.00
N SER A 71 -3.46 4.15 -18.44
CA SER A 71 -4.11 3.42 -17.35
C SER A 71 -4.71 2.09 -17.78
N SER A 72 -5.08 1.96 -19.06
CA SER A 72 -5.73 0.76 -19.60
C SER A 72 -5.52 0.60 -21.10
N PRO A 73 -5.72 -0.62 -21.65
CA PRO A 73 -5.65 -0.84 -23.09
C PRO A 73 -6.67 0.03 -23.85
N SER A 74 -7.85 0.24 -23.27
CA SER A 74 -8.92 1.07 -23.86
C SER A 74 -8.47 2.52 -24.05
N GLU A 75 -7.78 3.08 -23.05
CA GLU A 75 -7.28 4.46 -23.13
C GLU A 75 -6.23 4.63 -24.25
N ALA A 76 -5.38 3.62 -24.46
CA ALA A 76 -4.39 3.65 -25.53
C ALA A 76 -5.04 3.57 -26.92
N GLU A 77 -6.08 2.73 -27.06
CA GLU A 77 -6.84 2.61 -28.31
C GLU A 77 -7.56 3.91 -28.66
N ASP A 78 -8.24 4.55 -27.69
CA ASP A 78 -8.91 5.85 -27.87
C ASP A 78 -7.95 6.96 -28.31
N LYS A 79 -6.69 6.90 -27.83
CA LYS A 79 -5.62 7.84 -28.22
C LYS A 79 -4.89 7.43 -29.51
N GLY A 80 -5.29 6.34 -30.17
CA GLY A 80 -4.72 5.86 -31.44
C GLY A 80 -3.34 5.23 -31.31
N PHE A 81 -2.92 4.87 -30.10
CA PHE A 81 -1.63 4.24 -29.84
C PHE A 81 -1.69 2.73 -30.15
N ARG A 82 -0.73 2.27 -30.96
CA ARG A 82 -0.60 0.83 -31.30
C ARG A 82 0.32 0.07 -30.35
N ASN A 83 1.14 0.78 -29.58
CA ASN A 83 1.91 0.23 -28.48
C ASN A 83 1.27 0.73 -27.19
N PHE A 84 1.09 -0.15 -26.23
CA PHE A 84 0.44 0.17 -24.96
C PHE A 84 1.33 -0.28 -23.81
N LYS A 85 1.42 0.56 -22.78
CA LYS A 85 2.11 0.26 -21.52
C LYS A 85 1.20 0.76 -20.39
N ALA A 86 0.64 -0.14 -19.60
CA ALA A 86 -0.03 0.19 -18.34
C ALA A 86 0.76 -0.31 -17.15
N TYR A 87 0.44 0.28 -16.00
CA TYR A 87 0.92 -0.16 -14.72
C TYR A 87 -0.17 0.01 -13.65
N SER A 88 -0.12 -0.83 -12.62
CA SER A 88 -0.76 -0.59 -11.32
C SER A 88 0.33 -0.55 -10.26
N VAL A 89 0.11 0.26 -9.23
CA VAL A 89 0.93 0.28 -8.02
C VAL A 89 -0.01 0.09 -6.85
N ASP A 90 0.29 -0.90 -6.03
CA ASP A 90 -0.49 -1.26 -4.85
C ASP A 90 0.44 -1.21 -3.62
N ILE A 91 -0.04 -0.68 -2.50
CA ILE A 91 0.69 -0.73 -1.22
C ILE A 91 -0.10 -1.57 -0.23
N TYR A 92 0.55 -2.58 0.32
CA TYR A 92 -0.02 -3.44 1.35
C TYR A 92 0.70 -3.24 2.68
N LEU A 93 -0.07 -3.06 3.76
CA LEU A 93 0.37 -3.29 5.12
C LEU A 93 0.10 -4.74 5.48
N ILE A 94 1.14 -5.44 5.90
CA ILE A 94 1.05 -6.85 6.31
C ILE A 94 1.34 -6.94 7.80
N ILE A 95 0.42 -7.51 8.57
CA ILE A 95 0.51 -7.67 10.01
C ILE A 95 0.50 -9.16 10.36
N GLU A 96 1.53 -9.62 11.07
CA GLU A 96 1.61 -10.98 11.63
C GLU A 96 1.29 -10.91 13.13
N ASP A 97 0.13 -11.45 13.52
CA ASP A 97 -0.34 -11.52 14.91
C ASP A 97 -0.73 -12.96 15.27
N GLU A 98 -0.21 -13.47 16.38
CA GLU A 98 -0.41 -14.86 16.86
C GLU A 98 -0.22 -15.98 15.80
N GLY A 99 0.58 -15.73 14.75
CA GLY A 99 0.86 -16.68 13.67
C GLY A 99 -0.12 -16.63 12.49
N GLU A 100 -1.06 -15.68 12.50
CA GLU A 100 -1.90 -15.33 11.35
C GLU A 100 -1.36 -14.07 10.66
N GLU A 101 -1.35 -14.08 9.32
CA GLU A 101 -0.93 -12.96 8.48
C GLU A 101 -2.17 -12.27 7.90
N TYR A 102 -2.26 -10.96 8.09
CA TYR A 102 -3.36 -10.12 7.62
C TYR A 102 -2.82 -9.07 6.64
N ASP A 103 -3.44 -8.99 5.46
CA ASP A 103 -3.02 -8.12 4.38
C ASP A 103 -4.04 -7.00 4.18
N TYR A 104 -3.59 -5.76 4.32
CA TYR A 104 -4.43 -4.56 4.21
C TYR A 104 -3.94 -3.70 3.05
N ASN A 105 -4.76 -3.53 2.01
CA ASN A 105 -4.43 -2.68 0.86
C ASN A 105 -4.68 -1.21 1.22
N ILE A 106 -3.61 -0.43 1.39
CA ILE A 106 -3.70 0.97 1.79
C ILE A 106 -3.54 1.96 0.62
N TYR A 107 -3.28 1.47 -0.60
CA TYR A 107 -3.20 2.27 -1.84
C TYR A 107 -3.35 1.39 -3.08
N GLY A 108 -4.13 1.86 -4.07
CA GLY A 108 -4.30 1.21 -5.37
C GLY A 108 -5.76 0.86 -5.64
N ASP A 109 -6.36 -0.02 -4.83
CA ASP A 109 -7.75 -0.45 -4.97
C ASP A 109 -8.70 0.40 -4.10
N GLU A 110 -9.40 1.35 -4.72
CA GLU A 110 -10.29 2.32 -4.06
C GLU A 110 -11.35 1.66 -3.16
N GLU A 111 -11.81 0.44 -3.45
CA GLU A 111 -12.85 -0.22 -2.65
C GLU A 111 -12.34 -0.62 -1.25
N LEU A 112 -11.05 -0.95 -1.13
CA LEU A 112 -10.46 -1.52 0.09
C LEU A 112 -9.63 -0.53 0.91
N VAL A 113 -9.31 0.63 0.32
CA VAL A 113 -8.37 1.60 0.90
C VAL A 113 -8.89 2.20 2.21
N PHE A 114 -10.15 2.60 2.29
CA PHE A 114 -10.67 3.27 3.49
C PHE A 114 -10.66 2.38 4.74
N GLU A 115 -11.16 1.14 4.63
CA GLU A 115 -11.12 0.17 5.74
C GLU A 115 -9.68 -0.12 6.18
N SER A 116 -8.79 -0.32 5.20
CA SER A 116 -7.37 -0.62 5.46
C SER A 116 -6.63 0.56 6.12
N LEU A 117 -6.93 1.80 5.72
CA LEU A 117 -6.37 3.01 6.34
C LEU A 117 -6.84 3.19 7.79
N GLU A 118 -8.09 2.83 8.09
CA GLU A 118 -8.61 2.86 9.46
C GLU A 118 -7.91 1.79 10.33
N VAL A 119 -7.69 0.59 9.80
CA VAL A 119 -6.93 -0.47 10.48
C VAL A 119 -5.48 -0.06 10.70
N GLU A 120 -4.82 0.51 9.69
CA GLU A 120 -3.47 1.06 9.81
C GLU A 120 -3.40 2.08 10.96
N ALA A 121 -4.33 3.03 11.01
CA ALA A 121 -4.36 4.04 12.06
C ALA A 121 -4.53 3.43 13.46
N LYS A 122 -5.42 2.44 13.61
CA LYS A 122 -5.59 1.69 14.87
C LYS A 122 -4.32 0.95 15.28
N PHE A 123 -3.59 0.39 14.32
CA PHE A 123 -2.32 -0.30 14.56
C PHE A 123 -1.24 0.67 15.01
N PHE A 124 -1.09 1.82 14.34
CA PHE A 124 -0.14 2.86 14.76
C PHE A 124 -0.42 3.38 16.16
N LYS A 125 -1.68 3.52 16.59
CA LYS A 125 -2.02 3.96 17.95
C LYS A 125 -1.56 2.98 19.04
N LYS A 126 -1.45 1.69 18.71
CA LYS A 126 -0.95 0.66 19.64
C LYS A 126 0.58 0.70 19.72
N GLU A 127 1.23 0.91 18.59
CA GLU A 127 2.68 0.77 18.44
C GLU A 127 3.47 2.10 18.52
N CYS A 128 2.81 3.26 18.37
CA CYS A 128 3.48 4.56 18.26
C CYS A 128 2.64 5.74 18.78
N GLU A 129 3.21 6.59 19.65
CA GLU A 129 2.52 7.78 20.20
C GLU A 129 2.59 9.03 19.30
N ILE A 130 3.45 9.06 18.27
CA ILE A 130 3.88 10.34 17.64
C ILE A 130 3.06 10.71 16.39
N THR A 131 2.18 9.84 15.89
CA THR A 131 1.46 10.07 14.62
C THR A 131 0.25 11.00 14.79
N LYS A 132 0.07 11.95 13.87
CA LYS A 132 -1.14 12.79 13.82
C LYS A 132 -2.26 12.07 13.05
N PHE A 133 -3.42 12.00 13.68
CA PHE A 133 -4.63 11.38 13.12
C PHE A 133 -5.66 12.45 12.77
N ILE A 134 -6.39 12.24 11.66
CA ILE A 134 -7.49 13.09 11.21
C ILE A 134 -8.71 12.24 10.87
N LYS A 135 -9.87 12.88 10.78
CA LYS A 135 -11.13 12.23 10.41
C LYS A 135 -11.48 12.55 8.96
N VAL A 136 -11.87 11.54 8.21
CA VAL A 136 -12.35 11.67 6.83
C VAL A 136 -13.67 10.91 6.68
N GLN A 137 -14.45 11.27 5.65
CA GLN A 137 -15.60 10.46 5.24
C GLN A 137 -15.14 9.42 4.23
N ASP A 138 -15.58 8.18 4.41
CA ASP A 138 -15.41 7.12 3.42
C ASP A 138 -16.49 7.19 2.32
N ASN A 139 -16.52 6.17 1.46
CA ASN A 139 -17.48 6.06 0.36
C ASN A 139 -18.92 5.74 0.83
N GLU A 140 -19.12 5.35 2.09
CA GLU A 140 -20.42 5.04 2.70
C GLU A 140 -20.93 6.19 3.61
N ASP A 141 -20.32 7.37 3.52
CA ASP A 141 -20.56 8.54 4.39
C ASP A 141 -20.19 8.31 5.89
N GLU A 142 -19.51 7.21 6.22
CA GLU A 142 -19.03 6.95 7.57
C GLU A 142 -17.78 7.78 7.88
N THR A 143 -17.66 8.23 9.14
CA THR A 143 -16.49 8.99 9.57
C THR A 143 -15.45 8.06 10.16
N ILE A 144 -14.37 7.82 9.41
CA ILE A 144 -13.23 7.02 9.85
C ILE A 144 -12.08 7.92 10.34
N GLU A 145 -11.15 7.35 11.10
CA GLU A 145 -9.96 8.03 11.57
C GLU A 145 -8.71 7.42 10.92
N VAL A 146 -7.91 8.26 10.27
CA VAL A 146 -6.76 7.86 9.47
C VAL A 146 -5.52 8.67 9.84
N ILE A 147 -4.34 8.21 9.40
CA ILE A 147 -3.09 8.95 9.53
C ILE A 147 -3.08 10.12 8.55
N GLU A 148 -2.78 11.34 9.01
CA GLU A 148 -2.76 12.54 8.14
C GLU A 148 -1.61 12.51 7.12
N GLU A 149 -0.48 11.94 7.52
CA GLU A 149 0.74 11.95 6.72
C GLU A 149 0.56 11.16 5.42
N ASN A 150 0.88 11.80 4.29
CA ASN A 150 0.72 11.28 2.92
C ASN A 150 -0.72 10.95 2.49
N LEU A 151 -1.75 11.31 3.27
CA LEU A 151 -3.13 10.94 2.96
C LEU A 151 -3.59 11.42 1.57
N TYR A 152 -3.15 12.61 1.14
CA TYR A 152 -3.47 13.13 -0.19
C TYR A 152 -3.04 12.19 -1.31
N PHE A 153 -1.87 11.55 -1.20
CA PHE A 153 -1.40 10.58 -2.18
C PHE A 153 -2.14 9.24 -2.05
N LEU A 154 -2.46 8.80 -0.83
CA LEU A 154 -3.13 7.52 -0.61
C LEU A 154 -4.60 7.51 -1.10
N LEU A 155 -5.19 8.69 -1.26
CA LEU A 155 -6.57 8.89 -1.75
C LEU A 155 -6.64 9.51 -3.16
N SER A 156 -5.52 9.60 -3.89
CA SER A 156 -5.46 10.24 -5.21
C SER A 156 -5.70 9.28 -6.37
#